data_AF-A0A2E2RS73-F1
#
_entry.id   AF-A0A2E2RS73-F1
#
_cell.length_a   1.000
_cell.length_b   1.000
_cell.length_c   1.000
_cell.angle_alpha   90.00
_cell.angle_beta   90.00
_cell.angle_gamma   90.00
#
_symmetry.space_group_name_H-M   'P 1'
#
loop_
_entity.id
_entity.type
_entity.pdbx_description
1 polymer ?
#
loop_
_entity_poly.entity_id
_entity_poly.type
_entity_poly.pdbx_seq_one_letter_code
_entity_poly.pdbx_strand_id
1 'polypeptide(L)' 'MTHELPNGWTEASKDGIATNADPDLGGIIDSNIVSGEWFVIFNSDHIADIDGLPSKAAALVAHAAAIRETYVLA' A
#
# COMPACT_ATOMS: atom_id res chain seq x y z
N MET A 1 18.13 0.85 10.22
CA MET A 1 17.02 1.67 9.72
C MET A 1 15.76 1.10 10.33
N THR A 2 15.04 1.88 11.14
CA THR A 2 13.80 1.47 11.79
C THR A 2 12.74 1.25 10.72
N HIS A 3 12.04 0.13 10.83
CA HIS A 3 10.92 -0.22 9.96
C HIS A 3 9.67 0.42 10.56
N GLU A 4 9.28 1.59 10.06
CA GLU A 4 8.13 2.35 10.57
C GLU A 4 7.08 2.44 9.47
N LEU A 5 5.88 1.94 9.79
CA LEU A 5 4.72 2.04 8.92
C LEU A 5 4.05 3.41 9.07
N PRO A 6 3.35 3.92 8.05
CA PRO A 6 2.55 5.13 8.19
C PRO A 6 1.44 4.96 9.23
N ASN A 7 0.94 6.07 9.77
CA ASN A 7 -0.17 6.04 10.73
C ASN A 7 -1.39 5.28 10.17
N GLY A 8 -2.00 4.44 11.03
CA GLY A 8 -3.16 3.63 10.65
C GLY A 8 -2.82 2.31 9.95
N TRP A 9 -1.57 2.12 9.52
CA TRP A 9 -1.10 0.85 8.97
C TRP A 9 -0.62 -0.09 10.08
N THR A 10 -1.01 -1.35 9.96
CA THR A 10 -0.51 -2.47 10.76
C THR A 10 0.16 -3.49 9.83
N GLU A 11 1.03 -4.33 10.37
CA GLU A 11 1.58 -5.47 9.64
C GLU A 11 1.52 -6.76 10.45
N ALA A 12 1.32 -7.89 9.76
CA ALA A 12 1.26 -9.19 10.42
C ALA A 12 2.63 -9.68 10.92
N SER A 13 3.69 -9.34 10.20
CA SER A 13 5.08 -9.59 10.56
C SER A 13 5.96 -8.53 9.92
N LYS A 14 7.20 -8.40 10.40
CA LYS A 14 8.20 -7.57 9.71
C LYS A 14 8.30 -8.02 8.25
N ASP A 15 8.21 -7.05 7.34
CA ASP A 15 8.23 -7.26 5.88
C ASP A 15 7.11 -8.17 5.34
N GLY A 16 6.07 -8.44 6.14
CA GLY A 16 4.86 -9.15 5.69
C GLY A 16 3.77 -8.20 5.20
N ILE A 17 2.58 -8.76 4.98
CA ILE A 17 1.36 -8.02 4.63
C ILE A 17 1.16 -6.82 5.57
N ALA A 18 0.92 -5.66 4.99
CA ALA A 18 0.50 -4.46 5.69
C ALA A 18 -0.93 -4.10 5.31
N THR A 19 -1.70 -3.64 6.27
CA THR A 19 -3.12 -3.31 6.09
C THR A 19 -3.49 -2.01 6.78
N ASN A 20 -4.38 -1.24 6.16
CA ASN A 20 -5.03 -0.09 6.76
C ASN A 20 -6.54 -0.18 6.47
N ALA A 21 -7.35 -0.07 7.52
CA ALA A 21 -8.80 -0.28 7.46
C ALA A 21 -9.61 0.98 7.08
N ASP A 22 -8.95 2.12 6.86
CA ASP A 22 -9.63 3.32 6.37
C ASP A 22 -10.29 3.05 5.01
N PRO A 23 -11.59 3.36 4.82
CA PRO A 23 -12.32 2.99 3.61
C PRO A 23 -11.86 3.76 2.36
N ASP A 24 -11.34 4.98 2.52
CA ASP A 24 -10.94 5.84 1.40
C ASP A 24 -9.41 5.91 1.23
N LEU A 25 -8.69 5.89 2.36
CA LEU A 25 -7.25 6.15 2.44
C LEU A 25 -6.43 4.90 2.80
N GLY A 26 -7.10 3.76 2.98
CA GLY A 26 -6.50 2.49 3.36
C GLY A 26 -6.41 1.49 2.21
N GLY A 27 -5.96 0.28 2.57
CA GLY A 27 -5.75 -0.79 1.61
C GLY A 27 -4.90 -1.92 2.16
N ILE A 28 -4.45 -2.77 1.25
CA ILE A 28 -3.55 -3.90 1.49
C ILE A 28 -2.28 -3.70 0.68
N ILE A 29 -1.13 -3.89 1.32
CA ILE A 29 0.18 -3.95 0.67
C ILE A 29 0.79 -5.31 0.98
N ASP A 30 1.06 -6.09 -0.05
CA ASP A 30 1.66 -7.41 0.08
C ASP A 30 2.51 -7.73 -1.15
N SER A 31 3.24 -8.86 -1.10
CA SER A 31 4.04 -9.37 -2.20
C SER A 31 3.40 -10.60 -2.83
N ASN A 32 3.46 -10.68 -4.15
CA ASN A 32 3.10 -11.88 -4.88
C ASN A 32 4.11 -12.98 -4.52
N ILE A 33 3.61 -14.12 -4.00
CA ILE A 33 4.47 -15.21 -3.55
C ILE A 33 5.30 -15.87 -4.67
N VAL A 34 4.86 -15.75 -5.93
CA VAL A 34 5.54 -16.34 -7.09
C VAL A 34 6.56 -15.38 -7.69
N SER A 35 6.20 -14.12 -7.95
CA SER A 35 7.12 -13.15 -8.56
C SER A 35 8.00 -12.40 -7.56
N GLY A 36 7.57 -12.32 -6.29
CA GLY A 36 8.21 -11.48 -5.26
C GLY A 36 7.94 -9.99 -5.42
N GLU A 37 7.17 -9.59 -6.44
CA GLU A 37 6.79 -8.20 -6.67
C GLU A 37 5.69 -7.79 -5.69
N TRP A 38 5.74 -6.53 -5.28
CA TRP A 38 4.79 -5.93 -4.38
C TRP A 38 3.61 -5.34 -5.14
N PHE A 39 2.48 -5.30 -4.46
CA PHE A 39 1.25 -4.71 -4.98
C PHE A 39 0.54 -3.91 -3.89
N VAL A 40 -0.40 -3.08 -4.32
CA VAL A 40 -1.32 -2.29 -3.50
C VAL A 40 -2.73 -2.57 -3.98
N ILE A 41 -3.59 -3.02 -3.07
CA ILE A 41 -5.05 -3.07 -3.28
C ILE A 41 -5.67 -1.97 -2.45
N PHE A 42 -6.41 -1.06 -3.06
CA PHE A 42 -7.04 0.05 -2.35
C PHE A 42 -8.41 -0.37 -1.81
N ASN A 43 -8.80 0.16 -0.65
CA ASN A 43 -10.18 -0.01 -0.17
C ASN A 43 -11.17 0.86 -0.98
N SER A 44 -10.68 1.96 -1.54
CA SER A 44 -11.47 2.88 -2.36
C SER A 44 -11.67 2.34 -3.78
N ASP A 45 -12.94 2.32 -4.23
CA ASP A 45 -13.30 1.98 -5.61
C ASP A 45 -12.88 3.05 -6.64
N HIS A 46 -12.36 4.20 -6.19
CA HIS A 46 -11.93 5.30 -7.06
C HIS A 46 -10.48 5.17 -7.53
N ILE A 47 -9.72 4.23 -6.97
CA ILE A 47 -8.29 4.06 -7.25
C ILE A 47 -8.06 2.64 -7.73
N ALA A 48 -7.42 2.51 -8.89
CA ALA A 48 -7.05 1.21 -9.42
C ALA A 48 -5.90 0.60 -8.61
N ASP A 49 -5.95 -0.72 -8.43
CA ASP A 49 -4.87 -1.49 -7.83
C ASP A 49 -3.56 -1.31 -8.62
N ILE A 50 -2.43 -1.37 -7.90
CA ILE A 50 -1.09 -1.19 -8.47
C ILE A 50 -0.27 -2.45 -8.20
N ASP A 51 0.40 -3.00 -9.22
CA ASP A 51 1.24 -4.18 -9.12
C ASP A 51 2.66 -3.97 -9.71
N GLY A 52 3.48 -5.02 -9.69
CA GLY A 52 4.82 -5.01 -10.31
C GLY A 52 5.87 -4.17 -9.56
N LEU A 53 5.67 -3.91 -8.27
CA LEU A 53 6.53 -3.00 -7.51
C LEU A 53 7.74 -3.74 -6.90
N PRO A 54 8.93 -3.11 -6.87
CA PRO A 54 10.15 -3.81 -6.48
C PRO A 54 10.31 -4.03 -4.96
N SER A 55 9.51 -3.38 -4.12
CA SER A 55 9.63 -3.46 -2.66
C SER A 55 8.39 -2.95 -1.92
N LYS A 56 8.26 -3.31 -0.64
CA LYS A 56 7.25 -2.75 0.29
C LYS A 56 7.30 -1.23 0.35
N ALA A 57 8.50 -0.66 0.38
CA ALA A 57 8.69 0.79 0.41
C ALA A 57 8.16 1.45 -0.88
N ALA A 58 8.41 0.84 -2.05
CA ALA A 58 7.87 1.32 -3.31
C ALA A 58 6.34 1.26 -3.33
N ALA A 59 5.74 0.21 -2.76
CA ALA A 59 4.29 0.09 -2.60
C ALA A 59 3.69 1.14 -1.66
N LEU A 60 4.33 1.43 -0.52
CA LEU A 60 3.89 2.51 0.37
C LEU A 60 3.94 3.88 -0.32
N VAL A 61 4.98 4.14 -1.12
CA VAL A 61 5.11 5.37 -1.90
C VAL A 61 4.04 5.45 -3.00
N ALA A 62 3.82 4.36 -3.74
CA ALA A 62 2.80 4.28 -4.78
C ALA A 62 1.39 4.51 -4.22
N HIS A 63 1.07 3.87 -3.09
CA HIS A 63 -0.17 4.09 -2.35
C HIS A 63 -0.36 5.58 -2.01
N ALA A 64 0.63 6.21 -1.35
CA ALA A 64 0.53 7.60 -0.96
C ALA A 64 0.40 8.57 -2.15
N ALA A 65 1.06 8.27 -3.27
CA ALA A 65 0.95 9.05 -4.49
C ALA A 65 -0.47 8.98 -5.08
N ALA A 66 -1.04 7.78 -5.19
CA ALA A 66 -2.38 7.56 -5.72
C ALA A 66 -3.46 8.27 -4.88
N ILE A 67 -3.42 8.11 -3.56
CA ILE A 67 -4.35 8.83 -2.65
C ILE A 67 -4.26 10.35 -2.87
N ARG A 68 -3.05 10.89 -2.97
CA ARG A 68 -2.85 12.33 -3.14
C ARG A 68 -3.41 12.83 -4.48
N GLU A 69 -3.18 12.07 -5.56
CA GLU A 69 -3.71 12.41 -6.88
C GLU A 69 -5.24 12.41 -6.90
N THR A 70 -5.88 11.42 -6.27
CA THR A 70 -7.33 11.25 -6.31
C THR A 70 -8.11 12.11 -5.32
N TYR A 71 -7.59 12.36 -4.11
CA TYR A 71 -8.38 13.00 -3.03
C TYR A 71 -7.85 14.36 -2.57
N VAL A 72 -6.59 14.69 -2.87
CA VAL A 72 -5.98 15.96 -2.44
C VAL A 72 -5.87 16.95 -3.59
N LEU A 73 -5.67 16.46 -4.81
CA LEU A 73 -5.51 17.27 -6.01
C LEU A 73 -6.75 17.27 -6.93
N ALA A 74 -7.80 16.52 -6.59
CA ALA A 74 -9.06 16.47 -7.32
C ALA A 74 -10.02 17.61 -6.95
#